data_AF-A0A420J924-F1
#
_entry.id   AF-A0A420J924-F1
#
_cell.length_a   1.000
_cell.length_b   1.000
_cell.length_c   1.000
_cell.angle_alpha   90.00
_cell.angle_beta   90.00
_cell.angle_gamma   90.00
#
_symmetry.space_group_name_H-M   'P 1'
#
loop_
_entity.id
_entity.type
_entity.pdbx_description
1 polymer ?
#
loop_
_entity_poly.entity_id
_entity_poly.type
_entity_poly.pdbx_seq_one_letter_code
_entity_poly.pdbx_strand_id
1 'polypeptide(L)'
;MVDTAINLHKAHLTAFEHATLQEKVKRETTRKKTSRRSIHKGGAAANIGDLRERMKIRDETERSTQALRVAGVAARKENKEKKKRVAACIARSDLPAPTDLLLLREPDKNPTILEAASMTPEGHHEYLHAVLQAEKESNGELEGKLIKFPELKAGELFIRLGNTYQREDLGVKDIESSPTQETFIESSDVGSDAGSIDSISRNADFIAFDNI
;
A
#
# COMPACT_ATOMS: atom_id res chain seq x y z
N MET A 1 -49.89 -33.51 29.26
CA MET A 1 -49.29 -34.51 28.33
C MET A 1 -49.28 -34.04 26.87
N VAL A 2 -50.26 -33.24 26.42
CA VAL A 2 -50.27 -32.71 25.04
C VAL A 2 -49.20 -31.63 24.83
N ASP A 3 -49.00 -30.74 25.80
CA ASP A 3 -48.03 -29.64 25.70
C ASP A 3 -46.57 -30.11 25.65
N THR A 4 -46.26 -31.22 26.35
CA THR A 4 -44.93 -31.82 26.32
C THR A 4 -44.61 -32.45 24.96
N ALA A 5 -45.61 -33.04 24.29
CA ALA A 5 -45.46 -33.60 22.95
C ALA A 5 -45.29 -32.50 21.89
N ILE A 6 -46.04 -31.40 22.02
CA ILE A 6 -45.92 -30.23 21.13
C ILE A 6 -44.55 -29.56 21.30
N ASN A 7 -44.07 -29.41 22.53
CA ASN A 7 -42.76 -28.81 22.79
C ASN A 7 -41.62 -29.70 22.32
N LEU A 8 -41.75 -31.02 22.44
CA LEU A 8 -40.78 -31.98 21.88
C LEU A 8 -40.75 -31.91 20.35
N HIS A 9 -41.92 -31.83 19.70
CA HIS A 9 -42.00 -31.69 18.25
C HIS A 9 -41.38 -30.37 17.75
N LYS A 10 -41.64 -29.26 18.44
CA LYS A 10 -40.98 -27.97 18.17
C LYS A 10 -39.46 -28.06 18.34
N ALA A 11 -38.98 -28.72 19.40
CA ALA A 11 -37.55 -28.93 19.62
C ALA A 11 -36.90 -29.81 18.53
N HIS A 12 -37.62 -30.80 18.00
CA HIS A 12 -37.14 -31.61 16.88
C HIS A 12 -37.03 -30.79 15.59
N LEU A 13 -38.02 -29.92 15.32
CA LEU A 13 -38.00 -29.04 14.15
C LEU A 13 -36.83 -28.04 14.23
N THR A 14 -36.62 -27.40 15.39
CA THR A 14 -35.49 -26.48 15.56
C THR A 14 -34.15 -27.18 15.44
N ALA A 15 -34.02 -28.39 16.01
CA ALA A 15 -32.80 -29.20 15.86
C ALA A 15 -32.52 -29.56 14.39
N PHE A 16 -33.57 -29.90 13.63
CA PHE A 16 -33.45 -30.19 12.20
C PHE A 16 -33.05 -28.97 11.37
N GLU A 17 -33.62 -27.80 11.66
CA GLU A 17 -33.25 -26.53 11.04
C GLU A 17 -31.79 -26.17 11.33
N HIS A 18 -31.37 -26.28 12.60
CA HIS A 18 -29.98 -26.03 12.99
C HIS A 18 -29.00 -27.01 12.32
N ALA A 19 -29.34 -28.30 12.22
CA ALA A 19 -28.53 -29.29 11.52
C ALA A 19 -28.38 -28.95 10.03
N THR A 20 -29.49 -28.53 9.40
CA THR A 20 -29.51 -28.13 7.98
C THR A 20 -28.67 -26.87 7.75
N LEU A 21 -28.75 -25.88 8.64
CA LEU A 21 -27.93 -24.67 8.58
C LEU A 21 -26.44 -24.99 8.77
N GLN A 22 -26.08 -25.83 9.73
CA GLN A 22 -24.71 -26.27 9.92
C GLN A 22 -24.17 -26.99 8.69
N GLU A 23 -24.99 -27.82 8.05
CA GLU A 23 -24.60 -28.51 6.82
C GLU A 23 -24.41 -27.55 5.65
N LYS A 24 -25.28 -26.53 5.51
CA LYS A 24 -25.10 -25.45 4.52
C LYS A 24 -23.82 -24.66 4.76
N VAL A 25 -23.52 -24.29 6.01
CA VAL A 25 -22.26 -23.60 6.38
C VAL A 25 -21.05 -24.48 6.08
N LYS A 26 -21.11 -25.77 6.40
CA LYS A 26 -20.05 -26.73 6.05
C LYS A 26 -19.86 -26.84 4.55
N ARG A 27 -20.93 -26.94 3.76
CA ARG A 27 -20.87 -26.96 2.29
C ARG A 27 -20.36 -25.66 1.70
N GLU A 28 -20.70 -24.52 2.27
CA GLU A 28 -20.22 -23.22 1.80
C GLU A 28 -18.74 -23.01 2.14
N THR A 29 -18.31 -23.41 3.33
CA THR A 29 -16.89 -23.38 3.72
C THR A 29 -16.06 -24.36 2.90
N THR A 30 -16.57 -25.56 2.62
CA THR A 30 -15.90 -26.48 1.69
C THR A 30 -15.91 -25.95 0.26
N ARG A 31 -17.02 -25.37 -0.24
CA ARG A 31 -17.08 -24.71 -1.56
C ARG A 31 -16.08 -23.56 -1.67
N LYS A 32 -15.96 -22.71 -0.64
CA LYS A 32 -14.93 -21.66 -0.58
C LYS A 32 -13.52 -22.25 -0.59
N LYS A 33 -13.29 -23.38 0.09
CA LYS A 33 -12.00 -24.10 0.09
C LYS A 33 -11.71 -24.87 -1.20
N THR A 34 -12.72 -25.42 -1.89
CA THR A 34 -12.58 -26.22 -3.13
C THR A 34 -12.77 -25.41 -4.40
N SER A 35 -13.25 -24.17 -4.30
CA SER A 35 -13.15 -23.11 -5.32
C SER A 35 -11.69 -22.66 -5.47
N ARG A 36 -10.82 -23.64 -5.73
CA ARG A 36 -9.39 -23.53 -6.04
C ARG A 36 -9.20 -23.19 -7.52
N ARG A 37 -10.21 -22.61 -8.18
CA ARG A 37 -10.14 -22.16 -9.58
C ARG A 37 -9.66 -20.71 -9.75
N SER A 38 -9.19 -20.08 -8.68
CA SER A 38 -8.29 -18.93 -8.79
C SER A 38 -7.25 -18.96 -7.68
N ILE A 39 -6.43 -20.01 -7.68
CA ILE A 39 -5.13 -19.95 -7.00
C ILE A 39 -4.15 -19.39 -8.02
N HIS A 40 -4.31 -18.11 -8.39
CA HIS A 40 -3.16 -17.35 -8.82
C HIS A 40 -2.35 -17.07 -7.54
N LYS A 41 -1.08 -17.46 -7.53
CA LYS A 41 -0.15 -17.20 -6.41
C LYS A 41 0.16 -15.70 -6.16
N GLY A 42 -0.57 -14.82 -6.82
CA GLY A 42 -0.94 -13.49 -6.36
C GLY A 42 -2.33 -13.27 -6.95
N GLY A 43 -3.33 -12.91 -6.14
CA GLY A 43 -4.70 -12.70 -6.64
C GLY A 43 -4.66 -11.91 -7.94
N ALA A 44 -5.35 -12.38 -8.98
CA ALA A 44 -5.36 -11.70 -10.27
C ALA A 44 -5.75 -10.25 -10.01
N ALA A 45 -4.86 -9.30 -10.30
CA ALA A 45 -5.19 -7.90 -10.20
C ALA A 45 -6.45 -7.68 -11.03
N ALA A 46 -7.51 -7.15 -10.40
CA ALA A 46 -8.82 -7.03 -11.02
C ALA A 46 -8.77 -6.21 -12.32
N ASN A 47 -7.80 -5.29 -12.36
CA ASN A 47 -7.50 -4.41 -13.48
C ASN A 47 -6.00 -4.01 -13.46
N ILE A 48 -5.51 -3.39 -14.54
CA ILE A 48 -4.10 -2.92 -14.67
C ILE A 48 -3.77 -1.84 -13.63
N GLY A 49 -4.76 -1.06 -13.18
CA GLY A 49 -4.59 -0.02 -12.17
C GLY A 49 -4.18 -0.60 -10.82
N ASP A 50 -4.91 -1.61 -10.33
CA ASP A 50 -4.62 -2.35 -9.10
C ASP A 50 -3.21 -2.95 -9.14
N LEU A 51 -2.81 -3.54 -10.27
CA LEU A 51 -1.44 -4.06 -10.41
C LEU A 51 -0.39 -2.97 -10.21
N ARG A 52 -0.60 -1.77 -10.77
CA ARG A 52 0.31 -0.64 -10.59
C ARG A 52 0.35 -0.18 -9.14
N GLU A 53 -0.80 -0.10 -8.47
CA GLU A 53 -0.84 0.32 -7.05
C GLU A 53 -0.18 -0.70 -6.13
N ARG A 54 -0.39 -2.01 -6.36
CA ARG A 54 0.35 -3.06 -5.65
C ARG A 54 1.86 -2.98 -5.88
N MET A 55 2.28 -2.69 -7.10
CA MET A 55 3.69 -2.48 -7.42
C MET A 55 4.26 -1.28 -6.67
N LYS A 56 3.53 -0.14 -6.61
CA LYS A 56 3.97 1.03 -5.84
C LYS A 56 4.11 0.70 -4.35
N ILE A 57 3.13 0.04 -3.75
CA ILE A 57 3.21 -0.38 -2.34
C ILE A 57 4.46 -1.23 -2.11
N ARG A 58 4.69 -2.23 -2.96
CA ARG A 58 5.88 -3.08 -2.85
C ARG A 58 7.16 -2.26 -2.99
N ASP A 59 7.27 -1.45 -4.03
CA ASP A 59 8.48 -0.68 -4.31
C ASP A 59 8.76 0.33 -3.18
N GLU A 60 7.73 0.92 -2.58
CA GLU A 60 7.89 1.84 -1.45
C GLU A 60 8.25 1.14 -0.13
N THR A 61 7.64 -0.01 0.17
CA THR A 61 8.04 -0.83 1.33
C THR A 61 9.47 -1.37 1.18
N GLU A 62 9.89 -1.72 -0.03
CA GLU A 62 11.28 -2.11 -0.31
C GLU A 62 12.25 -0.93 -0.14
N ARG A 63 11.87 0.26 -0.62
CA ARG A 63 12.68 1.47 -0.43
C ARG A 63 12.81 1.84 1.05
N SER A 64 11.72 1.80 1.82
CA SER A 64 11.74 2.16 3.24
C SER A 64 12.60 1.16 4.04
N THR A 65 12.41 -0.14 3.83
CA THR A 65 13.22 -1.18 4.48
C THR A 65 14.71 -1.05 4.13
N GLN A 66 15.04 -0.74 2.88
CA GLN A 66 16.43 -0.53 2.47
C GLN A 66 17.03 0.73 3.08
N ALA A 67 16.27 1.83 3.14
CA ALA A 67 16.71 3.07 3.77
C ALA A 67 17.05 2.87 5.26
N LEU A 68 16.20 2.14 6.00
CA LEU A 68 16.45 1.83 7.41
C LEU A 68 17.68 0.93 7.60
N ARG A 69 17.89 -0.04 6.71
CA ARG A 69 19.12 -0.87 6.71
C ARG A 69 20.37 -0.04 6.53
N VAL A 70 20.39 0.87 5.55
CA VAL A 70 21.53 1.76 5.29
C VAL A 70 21.79 2.66 6.49
N ALA A 71 20.75 3.29 7.03
CA ALA A 71 20.86 4.14 8.21
C ALA A 71 21.34 3.36 9.45
N GLY A 72 20.88 2.12 9.62
CA GLY A 72 21.32 1.21 10.68
C GLY A 72 22.79 0.84 10.60
N VAL A 73 23.29 0.54 9.41
CA VAL A 73 24.73 0.30 9.17
C VAL A 73 25.55 1.55 9.44
N ALA A 74 25.08 2.73 9.02
CA ALA A 74 25.74 4.00 9.29
C ALA A 74 25.84 4.29 10.79
N ALA A 75 24.73 4.13 11.54
CA ALA A 75 24.69 4.30 12.99
C ALA A 75 25.66 3.34 13.71
N ARG A 76 25.72 2.07 13.30
CA ARG A 76 26.68 1.10 13.84
C ARG A 76 28.13 1.48 13.58
N LYS A 77 28.44 1.94 12.37
CA LYS A 77 29.77 2.40 12.00
C LYS A 77 30.18 3.59 12.85
N GLU A 78 29.29 4.57 13.02
CA GLU A 78 29.55 5.74 13.85
C GLU A 78 29.72 5.38 15.33
N ASN A 79 28.84 4.55 15.90
CA ASN A 79 28.96 4.07 17.28
C ASN A 79 30.30 3.35 17.53
N LYS A 80 30.79 2.58 16.54
CA LYS A 80 32.10 1.95 16.60
C LYS A 80 33.23 2.99 16.64
N GLU A 81 33.15 4.04 15.83
CA GLU A 81 34.13 5.14 15.84
C GLU A 81 34.08 5.96 17.14
N LYS A 82 32.88 6.28 17.66
CA LYS A 82 32.70 6.91 18.97
C LYS A 82 33.38 6.09 20.07
N LYS A 83 33.15 4.78 20.10
CA LYS A 83 33.77 3.87 21.07
C LYS A 83 35.31 3.88 20.98
N LYS A 84 35.88 3.95 19.77
CA LYS A 84 37.33 4.08 19.58
C LYS A 84 37.86 5.41 20.12
N ARG A 85 37.16 6.52 19.84
CA ARG A 85 37.52 7.86 20.34
C ARG A 85 37.52 7.90 21.87
N VAL A 86 36.46 7.36 22.49
CA VAL A 86 36.37 7.25 23.96
C VAL A 86 37.54 6.44 24.52
N ALA A 87 37.83 5.27 23.94
CA ALA A 87 38.96 4.45 24.38
C ALA A 87 40.31 5.18 24.25
N ALA A 88 40.51 5.96 23.18
CA ALA A 88 41.72 6.75 22.97
C ALA A 88 41.84 7.91 24.00
N CYS A 89 40.75 8.59 24.33
CA CYS A 89 40.72 9.61 25.38
C CYS A 89 41.08 9.01 26.75
N ILE A 90 40.44 7.89 27.12
CA ILE A 90 40.73 7.19 28.38
C ILE A 90 42.20 6.77 28.47
N ALA A 91 42.76 6.24 27.37
CA ALA A 91 44.18 5.85 27.32
C ALA A 91 45.14 7.04 27.52
N ARG A 92 44.72 8.25 27.15
CA ARG A 92 45.46 9.51 27.35
C ARG A 92 45.17 10.18 28.69
N SER A 93 44.29 9.60 29.51
CA SER A 93 43.74 10.24 30.73
C SER A 93 42.97 11.55 30.46
N ASP A 94 42.45 11.70 29.23
CA ASP A 94 41.63 12.83 28.81
C ASP A 94 40.14 12.52 29.01
N LEU A 95 39.34 13.58 29.19
CA LEU A 95 37.88 13.45 29.23
C LEU A 95 37.30 13.26 27.81
N PRO A 96 36.46 12.24 27.58
CA PRO A 96 35.80 12.06 26.30
C PRO A 96 34.75 13.15 26.04
N ALA A 97 34.51 13.45 24.76
CA ALA A 97 33.46 14.39 24.37
C ALA A 97 32.07 13.84 24.78
N PRO A 98 31.17 14.69 25.33
CA PRO A 98 29.83 14.24 25.74
C PRO A 98 29.03 13.55 24.63
N THR A 99 29.20 13.99 23.38
CA THR A 99 28.54 13.42 22.19
C THR A 99 28.98 12.00 21.85
N ASP A 100 30.20 11.61 22.22
CA ASP A 100 30.74 10.27 21.99
C ASP A 100 30.21 9.26 23.02
N LEU A 101 29.70 9.74 24.16
CA LEU A 101 29.07 8.91 25.19
C LEU A 101 27.62 8.53 24.82
N LEU A 102 27.01 9.25 23.88
CA LEU A 102 25.66 8.98 23.40
C LEU A 102 25.68 8.08 22.18
N LEU A 103 25.18 6.85 22.34
CA LEU A 103 24.99 5.91 21.24
C LEU A 103 23.84 6.37 20.34
N LEU A 104 24.07 6.31 19.03
CA LEU A 104 23.02 6.50 18.05
C LEU A 104 22.10 5.29 18.01
N ARG A 105 20.81 5.56 17.80
CA ARG A 105 19.79 4.54 17.53
C ARG A 105 20.10 3.83 16.21
N GLU A 106 19.93 2.52 16.19
CA GLU A 106 20.06 1.68 15.00
C GLU A 106 18.66 1.44 14.39
N PRO A 107 18.25 2.20 13.35
CA PRO A 107 16.87 2.14 12.82
C PRO A 107 16.47 0.80 12.21
N ASP A 108 17.43 -0.02 11.77
CA ASP A 108 17.19 -1.37 11.26
C ASP A 108 16.79 -2.36 12.36
N LYS A 109 17.24 -2.16 13.60
CA LYS A 109 16.93 -3.03 14.74
C LYS A 109 15.85 -2.47 15.63
N ASN A 110 15.87 -1.16 15.84
CA ASN A 110 14.97 -0.43 16.72
C ASN A 110 14.29 0.70 15.93
N PRO A 111 13.42 0.37 14.95
CA PRO A 111 12.67 1.35 14.21
C PRO A 111 11.71 2.12 15.13
N THR A 112 11.46 3.38 14.80
CA THR A 112 10.36 4.15 15.39
C THR A 112 9.00 3.67 14.87
N ILE A 113 7.91 4.08 15.49
CA ILE A 113 6.55 3.69 15.08
C ILE A 113 6.28 4.04 13.60
N LEU A 114 6.70 5.23 13.17
CA LEU A 114 6.50 5.68 11.79
C LEU A 114 7.37 4.90 10.79
N GLU A 115 8.62 4.60 11.16
CA GLU A 115 9.52 3.78 10.35
C GLU A 115 9.05 2.33 10.25
N ALA A 116 8.48 1.78 11.33
CA ALA A 116 7.88 0.46 11.31
C ALA A 116 6.65 0.42 10.40
N ALA A 117 5.79 1.44 10.48
CA ALA A 117 4.62 1.56 9.61
C ALA A 117 5.01 1.66 8.13
N SER A 118 6.05 2.42 7.79
CA SER A 118 6.50 2.56 6.39
C SER A 118 7.11 1.29 5.80
N MET A 119 7.44 0.27 6.60
CA MET A 119 7.84 -1.05 6.10
C MET A 119 6.66 -1.97 5.79
N THR A 120 5.44 -1.53 6.07
CA THR A 120 4.22 -2.32 5.90
C THR A 120 3.34 -1.74 4.81
N PRO A 121 2.61 -2.56 4.04
CA PRO A 121 1.61 -2.09 3.09
C PRO A 121 0.63 -1.07 3.70
N GLU A 122 0.29 -1.27 4.97
CA GLU A 122 -0.62 -0.42 5.75
C GLU A 122 -0.08 1.00 5.95
N GLY A 123 1.24 1.20 5.92
CA GLY A 123 1.86 2.53 5.94
C GLY A 123 1.59 3.35 4.68
N HIS A 124 1.31 2.67 3.56
CA HIS A 124 1.11 3.29 2.24
C HIS A 124 -0.37 3.41 1.89
N HIS A 125 -1.11 4.07 2.78
CA HIS A 125 -2.56 4.26 2.73
C HIS A 125 -3.05 4.89 1.41
N GLU A 126 -2.24 5.73 0.77
CA GLU A 126 -2.52 6.38 -0.52
C GLU A 126 -2.87 5.37 -1.62
N TYR A 127 -2.19 4.22 -1.64
CA TYR A 127 -2.41 3.17 -2.64
C TYR A 127 -3.28 2.03 -2.10
N LEU A 128 -3.24 1.81 -0.79
CA LEU A 128 -3.96 0.70 -0.14
C LEU A 128 -5.48 0.78 -0.38
N HIS A 129 -6.06 1.98 -0.37
CA HIS A 129 -7.50 2.14 -0.62
C HIS A 129 -7.90 1.63 -2.01
N ALA A 130 -7.12 1.98 -3.04
CA ALA A 130 -7.38 1.56 -4.41
C ALA A 130 -7.27 0.04 -4.57
N VAL A 131 -6.26 -0.58 -3.93
CA VAL A 131 -6.07 -2.03 -3.93
C VAL A 131 -7.24 -2.74 -3.25
N LEU A 132 -7.62 -2.30 -2.04
CA LEU A 132 -8.73 -2.90 -1.29
C LEU A 132 -10.07 -2.76 -2.01
N GLN A 133 -10.30 -1.64 -2.70
CA GLN A 133 -11.50 -1.44 -3.51
C GLN A 133 -11.53 -2.41 -4.69
N ALA A 134 -10.44 -2.50 -5.46
CA ALA A 134 -10.33 -3.43 -6.58
C ALA A 134 -10.51 -4.89 -6.16
N GLU A 135 -10.01 -5.27 -4.98
CA GLU A 135 -10.23 -6.61 -4.42
C GLU A 135 -11.71 -6.89 -4.14
N LYS A 136 -12.41 -5.95 -3.49
CA LYS A 136 -13.86 -6.07 -3.23
C LYS A 136 -14.66 -6.17 -4.53
N GLU A 137 -14.28 -5.42 -5.56
CA GLU A 137 -14.89 -5.50 -6.89
C GLU A 137 -14.66 -6.87 -7.53
N SER A 138 -13.42 -7.39 -7.51
CA SER A 138 -13.09 -8.71 -8.05
C SER A 138 -13.75 -9.87 -7.32
N ASN A 139 -13.99 -9.73 -6.02
CA ASN A 139 -14.63 -10.75 -5.19
C ASN A 139 -16.16 -10.73 -5.31
N GLY A 140 -16.73 -9.80 -6.09
CA GLY A 140 -18.18 -9.63 -6.21
C GLY A 140 -18.84 -9.12 -4.93
N GLU A 141 -18.06 -8.60 -3.96
CA GLU A 141 -18.59 -8.04 -2.70
C GLU A 141 -19.25 -6.67 -2.92
N LEU A 142 -18.87 -5.98 -3.99
CA LEU A 142 -19.47 -4.73 -4.45
C LEU A 142 -20.56 -4.95 -5.52
N GLU A 143 -21.16 -6.15 -5.59
CA GLU A 143 -22.47 -6.27 -6.25
C GLU A 143 -23.47 -5.42 -5.46
N GLY A 144 -23.73 -4.21 -5.97
CA GLY A 144 -24.81 -3.37 -5.49
C GLY A 144 -26.10 -4.17 -5.56
N LYS A 145 -26.52 -4.73 -4.42
CA LYS A 145 -27.91 -5.16 -4.26
C LYS A 145 -28.73 -3.94 -4.58
N LEU A 146 -29.40 -3.95 -5.73
CA LEU A 146 -30.43 -2.97 -6.02
C LEU A 146 -31.48 -3.15 -4.93
N ILE A 147 -31.39 -2.34 -3.87
CA ILE A 147 -32.43 -2.28 -2.87
C ILE A 147 -33.60 -1.62 -3.57
N LYS A 148 -34.47 -2.44 -4.16
CA LYS A 148 -35.78 -1.98 -4.60
C LYS A 148 -36.54 -1.65 -3.32
N PHE A 149 -36.52 -0.38 -2.94
CA PHE A 149 -37.46 0.15 -1.98
C PHE A 149 -38.83 0.13 -2.66
N PRO A 150 -39.78 -0.72 -2.23
CA PRO A 150 -41.06 -0.84 -2.91
C PRO A 150 -41.92 0.42 -2.81
N GLU A 151 -41.53 1.38 -1.96
CA GLU A 151 -42.31 2.57 -1.61
C GLU A 151 -41.72 3.88 -2.13
N LEU A 152 -40.51 3.90 -2.69
CA LEU A 152 -39.92 5.13 -3.22
C LEU A 152 -40.30 5.29 -4.69
N LYS A 153 -41.11 6.31 -4.99
CA LYS A 153 -41.35 6.70 -6.38
C LYS A 153 -40.03 7.21 -6.98
N ALA A 154 -39.80 6.92 -8.25
CA ALA A 154 -38.65 7.45 -8.99
C ALA A 154 -38.66 8.99 -8.88
N GLY A 155 -37.75 9.54 -8.06
CA GLY A 155 -37.69 10.97 -7.75
C GLY A 155 -37.53 11.34 -6.27
N GLU A 156 -37.66 10.42 -5.32
CA GLU A 156 -37.65 10.76 -3.86
C GLU A 156 -36.31 10.53 -3.13
N LEU A 157 -35.25 10.08 -3.81
CA LEU A 157 -33.92 9.98 -3.20
C LEU A 157 -33.12 11.27 -3.42
N PHE A 158 -33.37 12.27 -2.56
CA PHE A 158 -32.46 13.40 -2.41
C PHE A 158 -31.44 13.07 -1.32
N ILE A 159 -30.25 12.61 -1.70
CA ILE A 159 -29.11 12.62 -0.79
C ILE A 159 -28.65 14.07 -0.71
N ARG A 160 -29.05 14.78 0.36
CA ARG A 160 -28.44 16.05 0.72
C ARG A 160 -27.02 15.78 1.21
N LEU A 161 -26.05 15.75 0.29
CA LEU A 161 -24.71 16.19 0.65
C LEU A 161 -24.82 17.67 0.99
N GLY A 162 -24.46 18.04 2.21
CA GLY A 162 -24.45 19.43 2.65
C GLY A 162 -23.73 20.32 1.65
N ASN A 163 -24.35 21.48 1.39
CA ASN A 163 -23.89 22.63 0.60
C ASN A 163 -24.16 22.57 -0.91
N THR A 164 -25.43 22.57 -1.30
CA THR A 164 -25.85 23.12 -2.60
C THR A 164 -26.26 24.59 -2.43
N TYR A 165 -25.37 25.51 -2.81
CA TYR A 165 -25.82 26.86 -3.18
C TYR A 165 -26.66 26.74 -4.46
N GLN A 166 -27.86 27.32 -4.44
CA GLN A 166 -28.69 27.40 -5.64
C GLN A 166 -27.98 28.28 -6.66
N ARG A 167 -27.64 27.72 -7.84
CA ARG A 167 -27.26 28.51 -9.01
C ARG A 167 -28.53 28.80 -9.80
N GLU A 168 -29.00 30.04 -9.69
CA GLU A 168 -29.81 30.65 -10.73
C GLU A 168 -28.94 30.90 -11.97
N ASP A 169 -29.57 30.79 -13.13
CA ASP A 169 -29.02 30.88 -14.47
C ASP A 169 -28.07 32.06 -14.69
N LEU A 170 -26.77 31.80 -14.84
CA LEU A 170 -25.83 32.73 -15.45
C LEU A 170 -24.82 31.98 -16.31
N GLY A 171 -24.68 32.47 -17.55
CA GLY A 171 -24.04 31.81 -18.68
C GLY A 171 -22.67 31.20 -18.39
N VAL A 172 -22.44 30.07 -19.06
CA VAL A 172 -21.17 29.38 -19.18
C VAL A 172 -20.10 30.38 -19.62
N LYS A 173 -19.26 30.82 -18.69
CA LYS A 173 -17.89 31.22 -18.99
C LYS A 173 -17.02 30.06 -18.58
N ASP A 174 -16.41 29.43 -19.57
CA ASP A 174 -15.41 28.38 -19.38
C ASP A 174 -14.35 28.89 -18.41
N ILE A 175 -14.29 28.30 -17.22
CA ILE A 175 -13.11 28.42 -16.37
C ILE A 175 -12.21 27.28 -16.79
N GLU A 176 -11.30 27.56 -17.72
CA GLU A 176 -10.16 26.71 -18.01
C GLU A 176 -9.30 26.58 -16.75
N SER A 177 -9.62 25.63 -15.89
CA SER A 177 -8.73 25.22 -14.80
C SER A 177 -7.73 24.20 -15.34
N SER A 178 -6.87 24.66 -16.24
CA SER A 178 -5.57 24.02 -16.47
C SER A 178 -4.66 24.34 -15.29
N PRO A 179 -3.84 23.40 -14.79
CA PRO A 179 -2.80 23.74 -13.83
C PRO A 179 -1.83 24.71 -14.52
N THR A 180 -1.44 25.77 -13.82
CA THR A 180 -0.44 26.72 -14.27
C THR A 180 0.83 25.95 -14.63
N GLN A 181 1.19 25.91 -15.91
CA GLN A 181 2.51 25.42 -16.30
C GLN A 181 3.54 26.38 -15.72
N GLU A 182 4.42 25.88 -14.86
CA GLU A 182 5.60 26.61 -14.42
C GLU A 182 6.43 26.94 -15.66
N THR A 183 6.44 28.21 -16.02
CA THR A 183 7.36 28.75 -17.02
C THR A 183 8.75 28.70 -16.39
N PHE A 184 9.52 27.67 -16.74
CA PHE A 184 10.96 27.66 -16.51
C PHE A 184 11.55 28.85 -17.27
N ILE A 185 11.92 29.89 -16.52
CA ILE A 185 12.75 30.97 -17.06
C ILE A 185 14.15 30.40 -17.20
N GLU A 186 14.46 30.00 -18.42
CA GLU A 186 15.80 29.67 -18.87
C GLU A 186 16.64 30.96 -18.80
N SER A 187 17.50 31.05 -17.77
CA SER A 187 18.53 32.09 -17.71
C SER A 187 19.79 31.54 -18.37
N SER A 188 19.92 31.76 -19.68
CA SER A 188 21.23 31.96 -20.33
C SER A 188 21.85 33.24 -19.75
N ASP A 189 23.17 33.43 -19.60
CA ASP A 189 24.25 33.15 -20.55
C ASP A 189 25.64 33.31 -19.86
N VAL A 190 26.68 32.91 -20.60
CA VAL A 190 28.14 33.16 -20.47
C VAL A 190 29.00 32.00 -19.96
N GLY A 191 29.26 31.05 -20.87
CA GLY A 191 30.52 31.00 -21.62
C GLY A 191 31.78 30.45 -20.93
N SER A 192 32.19 29.23 -21.31
CA SER A 192 33.57 28.74 -21.55
C SER A 192 33.49 27.25 -21.89
N ASP A 193 33.47 26.86 -23.17
CA ASP A 193 34.63 26.49 -23.99
C ASP A 193 35.31 25.15 -23.60
N ALA A 194 35.56 24.35 -24.63
CA ALA A 194 36.32 23.11 -24.72
C ALA A 194 35.68 21.77 -24.24
N GLY A 195 35.36 20.92 -25.23
CA GLY A 195 35.68 19.49 -25.12
C GLY A 195 34.56 18.50 -25.45
N SER A 196 34.36 18.25 -26.73
CA SER A 196 33.68 17.05 -27.25
C SER A 196 34.34 15.76 -26.75
N ILE A 197 33.67 14.96 -25.91
CA ILE A 197 34.02 13.55 -25.71
C ILE A 197 32.74 12.71 -25.78
N ASP A 198 32.53 12.17 -26.97
CA ASP A 198 31.74 10.99 -27.24
C ASP A 198 32.56 9.77 -26.77
N SER A 199 32.12 9.05 -25.74
CA SER A 199 32.71 7.74 -25.39
C SER A 199 31.79 6.92 -24.48
N ILE A 200 30.80 6.29 -25.10
CA ILE A 200 30.20 5.05 -24.56
C ILE A 200 31.30 3.99 -24.61
N SER A 201 31.92 3.73 -23.46
CA SER A 201 32.96 2.72 -23.31
C SER A 201 32.34 1.32 -23.33
N ARG A 202 32.63 0.63 -24.45
CA ARG A 202 32.98 -0.79 -24.59
C ARG A 202 32.74 -1.68 -23.36
N ASN A 203 31.79 -2.61 -23.50
CA ASN A 203 31.88 -4.00 -23.03
C ASN A 203 30.76 -4.84 -23.67
N ALA A 204 30.72 -4.88 -25.00
CA ALA A 204 29.95 -5.87 -25.74
C ALA A 204 30.93 -6.94 -26.23
N ASP A 205 31.07 -8.01 -25.45
CA ASP A 205 31.79 -9.21 -25.86
C ASP A 205 30.94 -9.93 -26.92
N PHE A 206 31.33 -9.81 -28.19
CA PHE A 206 30.79 -10.63 -29.27
C PHE A 206 31.52 -11.97 -29.31
N ILE A 207 30.78 -13.06 -29.13
CA ILE A 207 31.23 -14.42 -29.43
C ILE A 207 31.18 -14.57 -30.96
N ALA A 208 32.35 -14.74 -31.59
CA ALA A 208 32.42 -15.14 -32.99
C ALA A 208 32.12 -16.65 -33.09
N PHE A 209 31.14 -17.01 -33.92
CA PHE A 209 30.95 -18.37 -34.40
C PHE A 209 31.80 -18.52 -35.67
N ASP A 210 32.90 -19.26 -35.58
CA ASP A 210 33.62 -19.71 -36.77
C ASP A 210 32.81 -20.82 -37.45
N ASN A 211 32.45 -20.57 -38.70
CA ASN A 211 31.81 -21.54 -39.59
C ASN A 211 32.80 -22.67 -39.93
N ILE A 212 32.30 -23.92 -39.87
CA ILE A 212 32.81 -25.05 -40.66
C ILE A 212 31.90 -25.18 -41.88
#